data_AF-A0A9D6DTI6-F1
#
_entry.id   AF-A0A9D6DTI6-F1
#
_cell.length_a   1.000
_cell.length_b   1.000
_cell.length_c   1.000
_cell.angle_alpha   90.00
_cell.angle_beta   90.00
_cell.angle_gamma   90.00
#
_symmetry.space_group_name_H-M   'P 1'
#
loop_
_entity.id
_entity.type
_entity.pdbx_description
1 polymer ?
#
loop_
_entity_poly.entity_id
_entity_poly.type
_entity_poly.pdbx_seq_one_letter_code
_entity_poly.pdbx_strand_id
1 'polypeptide(L)'
;FLGSLIVSVLLFLPFNKNSGGLVVFKPFWFLETMMGLTDRLGWLRFGSAMTNYRLGNNWVKAVPAYVVAFAIFWVGNMGTRIIKEILVWRWIKNLKKIGFVEVFFASVIVMGGLIPMFFLQAGTPWNTIQFFYYSLFFSGILAGVVLGGLAKKSYAAPFLIVLLTIPTTIGTLKHYLPSRPPAMLSKEEFAALNFLAKEPAGVVLTYPFDALAAKEAEANPPRPLSLYESTAYVSAFAKKPVYLEDEVNLDITGYDWRERRREVEKFYQLNDAKKAREFLKSNNITYIYWIKGQRAILDESQLGISRIFENAAVDIYKVD
;
A
#
# COMPACT_ATOMS: atom_id res chain seq x y z
N PHE A 1 -12.47 -8.26 28.42
CA PHE A 1 -11.45 -7.32 27.92
C PHE A 1 -10.04 -7.66 28.44
N LEU A 2 -9.81 -7.71 29.76
CA LEU A 2 -8.49 -8.10 30.30
C LEU A 2 -8.06 -9.51 29.88
N GLY A 3 -8.95 -10.51 29.96
CA GLY A 3 -8.63 -11.88 29.50
C GLY A 3 -8.27 -11.96 28.01
N SER A 4 -9.02 -11.25 27.14
CA SER A 4 -8.69 -11.20 25.70
C SER A 4 -7.38 -10.47 25.45
N LEU A 5 -7.10 -9.37 26.16
CA LEU A 5 -5.82 -8.66 26.06
C LEU A 5 -4.66 -9.56 26.48
N ILE A 6 -4.80 -10.29 27.59
CA ILE A 6 -3.79 -11.24 28.07
C ILE A 6 -3.55 -12.32 27.03
N VAL A 7 -4.60 -12.95 26.50
CA VAL A 7 -4.46 -13.97 25.42
C VAL A 7 -3.80 -13.38 24.19
N SER A 8 -4.23 -12.19 23.73
CA SER A 8 -3.61 -11.52 22.59
C SER A 8 -2.14 -11.20 22.84
N VAL A 9 -1.75 -10.72 24.01
CA VAL A 9 -0.34 -10.43 24.35
C VAL A 9 0.48 -11.72 24.42
N LEU A 10 -0.04 -12.76 25.07
CA LEU A 10 0.61 -14.06 25.21
C LEU A 10 0.80 -14.76 23.86
N LEU A 11 -0.12 -14.59 22.91
CA LEU A 11 0.01 -15.11 21.55
C LEU A 11 0.81 -14.19 20.63
N PHE A 12 0.73 -12.87 20.81
CA PHE A 12 1.35 -11.94 19.86
C PHE A 12 2.86 -11.84 20.08
N LEU A 13 3.29 -11.62 21.33
CA LEU A 13 4.70 -11.36 21.65
C LEU A 13 5.66 -12.51 21.29
N PRO A 14 5.38 -13.79 21.60
CA PRO A 14 6.34 -14.85 21.29
C PRO A 14 6.42 -15.19 19.80
N PHE A 15 5.34 -14.99 19.04
CA PHE A 15 5.29 -15.28 17.61
C PHE A 15 5.74 -14.11 16.72
N ASN A 16 5.85 -12.90 17.28
CA ASN A 16 6.25 -11.68 16.54
C ASN A 16 7.53 -11.03 17.09
N LYS A 17 8.45 -11.79 17.69
CA LYS A 17 9.70 -11.25 18.29
C LYS A 17 10.55 -10.42 17.32
N ASN A 18 10.47 -10.70 16.02
CA ASN A 18 11.21 -10.00 14.97
C ASN A 18 10.41 -8.86 14.30
N SER A 19 9.17 -8.58 14.73
CA SER A 19 8.31 -7.56 14.11
C SER A 19 8.58 -6.13 14.60
N GLY A 20 9.62 -5.90 15.40
CA GLY A 20 9.90 -4.61 16.04
C GLY A 20 10.10 -3.45 15.06
N GLY A 21 10.43 -3.74 13.80
CA GLY A 21 10.54 -2.75 12.72
C GLY A 21 9.24 -2.48 11.94
N LEU A 22 8.17 -3.25 12.16
CA LEU A 22 6.98 -3.19 11.31
C LEU A 22 6.13 -1.94 11.58
N VAL A 23 6.08 -1.47 12.83
CA VAL A 23 5.37 -0.24 13.21
C VAL A 23 6.37 0.78 13.73
N VAL A 24 6.47 1.90 13.02
CA VAL A 24 7.38 2.99 13.32
C VAL A 24 6.61 4.14 13.96
N PHE A 25 7.06 4.60 15.13
CA PHE A 25 6.51 5.80 15.75
C PHE A 25 6.99 7.05 15.00
N LYS A 26 6.10 7.64 14.20
CA LYS A 26 6.33 8.87 13.41
C LYS A 26 5.12 9.79 13.55
N PRO A 27 5.01 10.50 14.69
CA PRO A 27 3.85 11.31 14.98
C PRO A 27 3.65 12.41 13.94
N PHE A 28 2.38 12.61 13.58
CA PHE A 28 1.89 13.62 12.66
C PHE A 28 2.44 13.55 11.24
N TRP A 29 3.06 12.42 10.85
CA TRP A 29 3.59 12.26 9.50
C TRP A 29 2.54 12.50 8.42
N PHE A 30 1.31 12.01 8.59
CA PHE A 30 0.23 12.28 7.64
C PHE A 30 -0.16 13.75 7.57
N LEU A 31 -0.07 14.49 8.68
CA LEU A 31 -0.36 15.93 8.70
C LEU A 31 0.74 16.71 7.96
N GLU A 32 2.01 16.40 8.26
CA GLU A 32 3.17 16.99 7.57
C GLU A 32 3.11 16.73 6.07
N THR A 33 2.89 15.47 5.67
CA THR A 33 2.87 15.09 4.24
C THR A 33 1.60 15.55 3.52
N MET A 34 0.45 15.63 4.19
CA MET A 34 -0.76 16.25 3.62
C MET A 34 -0.50 17.71 3.22
N MET A 35 0.20 18.46 4.08
CA MET A 35 0.53 19.87 3.81
C MET A 35 1.70 20.03 2.84
N GLY A 36 2.72 19.16 2.95
CA GLY A 36 4.00 19.30 2.27
C GLY A 36 4.11 18.67 0.88
N LEU A 37 3.13 17.86 0.45
CA LEU A 37 3.16 17.20 -0.87
C LEU A 37 2.02 17.70 -1.78
N THR A 38 2.34 17.95 -3.04
CA THR A 38 1.44 18.56 -4.04
C THR A 38 0.37 17.61 -4.58
N ASP A 39 0.57 16.31 -4.44
CA ASP A 39 -0.38 15.25 -4.78
C ASP A 39 -1.47 15.05 -3.70
N ARG A 40 -1.39 15.81 -2.60
CA ARG A 40 -2.37 15.80 -1.49
C ARG A 40 -3.06 17.15 -1.38
N LEU A 41 -3.07 17.77 -0.18
CA LEU A 41 -3.59 19.12 -0.02
C LEU A 41 -2.60 20.17 -0.54
N GLY A 42 -1.29 19.93 -0.35
CA GLY A 42 -0.25 20.73 -0.99
C GLY A 42 -0.16 22.19 -0.53
N TRP A 43 -0.57 22.51 0.70
CA TRP A 43 -0.36 23.85 1.26
C TRP A 43 1.10 24.06 1.70
N LEU A 44 2.01 24.10 0.72
CA LEU A 44 3.46 24.03 0.94
C LEU A 44 3.98 25.10 1.92
N ARG A 45 3.49 26.34 1.83
CA ARG A 45 3.88 27.42 2.75
C ARG A 45 3.51 27.10 4.21
N PHE A 46 2.32 26.55 4.43
CA PHE A 46 1.86 26.14 5.75
C PHE A 46 2.65 24.93 6.24
N GLY A 47 2.86 23.93 5.37
CA GLY A 47 3.68 22.76 5.67
C GLY A 47 5.09 23.14 6.13
N SER A 48 5.79 23.96 5.35
CA SER A 48 7.15 24.44 5.69
C SER A 48 7.18 25.25 6.99
N ALA A 49 6.19 26.11 7.24
CA ALA A 49 6.12 26.87 8.49
C ALA A 49 5.90 25.95 9.69
N MET A 50 4.95 25.02 9.59
CA MET A 50 4.62 24.05 10.64
C MET A 50 5.82 23.15 10.99
N THR A 51 6.53 22.63 9.99
CA THR A 51 7.74 21.80 10.21
C THR A 51 8.87 22.63 10.80
N ASN A 52 9.08 23.86 10.32
CA ASN A 52 10.12 24.75 10.86
C ASN A 52 9.85 25.15 12.32
N TYR A 53 8.59 25.38 12.71
CA TYR A 53 8.25 25.65 14.11
C TYR A 53 8.55 24.45 15.00
N ARG A 54 8.27 23.22 14.54
CA ARG A 54 8.60 21.99 15.28
C ARG A 54 10.11 21.79 15.40
N LEU A 55 10.84 21.89 14.29
CA LEU A 55 12.29 21.69 14.26
C LEU A 55 13.05 22.77 15.02
N GLY A 56 12.54 24.01 15.01
CA GLY A 56 13.07 25.13 15.80
C GLY A 56 12.60 25.16 17.26
N ASN A 57 11.92 24.11 17.75
CA ASN A 57 11.38 24.01 19.12
C ASN A 57 10.43 25.17 19.52
N ASN A 58 9.83 25.86 18.55
CA ASN A 58 8.85 26.92 18.81
C ASN A 58 7.45 26.32 18.97
N TRP A 59 7.20 25.71 20.12
CA TRP A 59 5.95 25.00 20.40
C TRP A 59 4.72 25.92 20.47
N VAL A 60 4.90 27.19 20.82
CA VAL A 60 3.84 28.21 20.82
C VAL A 60 3.24 28.37 19.43
N LYS A 61 4.06 28.29 18.38
CA LYS A 61 3.60 28.32 16.98
C LYS A 61 3.34 26.93 16.40
N ALA A 62 4.08 25.92 16.83
CA ALA A 62 3.93 24.56 16.30
C ALA A 62 2.58 23.95 16.71
N VAL A 63 2.20 23.99 18.00
CA VAL A 63 0.94 23.40 18.49
C VAL A 63 -0.28 23.90 17.72
N PRO A 64 -0.54 25.22 17.58
CA PRO A 64 -1.69 25.68 16.82
C PRO A 64 -1.60 25.31 15.33
N ALA A 65 -0.40 25.27 14.74
CA ALA A 65 -0.23 24.82 13.36
C ALA A 65 -0.63 23.33 13.18
N TYR A 66 -0.20 22.44 14.09
CA TYR A 66 -0.61 21.04 14.06
C TYR A 66 -2.10 20.85 14.37
N VAL A 67 -2.69 21.66 15.24
CA VAL A 67 -4.15 21.64 15.50
C VAL A 67 -4.92 22.02 14.24
N VAL A 68 -4.49 23.07 13.53
CA VAL A 68 -5.09 23.45 12.24
C VAL A 68 -4.92 22.34 11.20
N ALA A 69 -3.72 21.74 11.10
CA ALA A 69 -3.50 20.64 10.19
C ALA A 69 -4.37 19.42 10.51
N PHE A 70 -4.51 19.08 11.79
CA PHE A 70 -5.38 18.01 12.26
C PHE A 70 -6.85 18.32 11.98
N ALA A 71 -7.32 19.54 12.20
CA ALA A 71 -8.69 19.94 11.90
C ALA A 71 -8.99 19.81 10.40
N ILE A 72 -8.06 20.24 9.54
CA ILE A 72 -8.17 20.09 8.09
C ILE A 72 -8.20 18.61 7.71
N PHE A 73 -7.30 17.81 8.27
CA PHE A 73 -7.28 16.36 8.04
C PHE A 73 -8.61 15.72 8.47
N TRP A 74 -9.10 16.01 9.67
CA TRP A 74 -10.33 15.43 10.22
C TRP A 74 -11.55 15.81 9.40
N VAL A 75 -11.77 17.12 9.17
CA VAL A 75 -12.93 17.62 8.42
C VAL A 75 -12.87 17.21 6.96
N GLY A 76 -11.70 17.35 6.33
CA GLY A 76 -11.48 17.01 4.93
C GLY A 76 -11.74 15.54 4.64
N ASN A 77 -11.22 14.63 5.48
CA ASN A 77 -11.44 13.20 5.27
C ASN A 77 -12.86 12.76 5.70
N MET A 78 -13.47 13.35 6.72
CA MET A 78 -14.84 13.01 7.13
C MET A 78 -15.89 13.41 6.08
N GLY A 79 -15.67 14.52 5.37
CA GLY A 79 -16.65 15.09 4.44
C GLY A 79 -17.96 15.39 5.16
N THR A 80 -19.11 15.06 4.56
CA THR A 80 -20.42 15.29 5.18
C THR A 80 -20.68 14.45 6.43
N ARG A 81 -19.89 13.40 6.69
CA ARG A 81 -20.02 12.57 7.90
C ARG A 81 -19.69 13.35 9.18
N ILE A 82 -19.06 14.52 9.05
CA ILE A 82 -18.78 15.44 10.16
C ILE A 82 -20.04 15.87 10.92
N ILE A 83 -21.24 15.78 10.32
CA ILE A 83 -22.50 16.08 11.02
C ILE A 83 -22.72 15.21 12.26
N LYS A 84 -22.08 14.05 12.34
CA LYS A 84 -22.11 13.19 13.53
C LYS A 84 -21.68 13.91 14.80
N GLU A 85 -20.83 14.94 14.69
CA GLU A 85 -20.28 15.63 15.86
C GLU A 85 -21.37 16.30 16.69
N ILE A 86 -22.55 16.55 16.11
CA ILE A 86 -23.75 16.97 16.82
C ILE A 86 -24.15 15.94 17.90
N LEU A 87 -24.10 14.64 17.60
CA LEU A 87 -24.36 13.57 18.58
C LEU A 87 -23.23 13.45 19.59
N VAL A 88 -21.99 13.44 19.11
CA VAL A 88 -20.80 13.34 19.99
C VAL A 88 -20.80 14.46 21.01
N TRP A 89 -21.11 15.69 20.61
CA TRP A 89 -21.22 16.84 21.51
C TRP A 89 -22.34 16.67 22.55
N ARG A 90 -23.47 16.07 22.19
CA ARG A 90 -24.55 15.76 23.14
C ARG A 90 -24.13 14.70 24.16
N TRP A 91 -23.35 13.71 23.74
CA TRP A 91 -22.78 12.70 24.63
C TRP A 91 -21.81 13.33 25.64
N ILE A 92 -20.90 14.19 25.17
CA ILE A 92 -19.93 14.91 26.03
C ILE A 92 -20.66 15.77 27.07
N LYS A 93 -21.75 16.45 26.69
CA LYS A 93 -22.55 17.25 27.62
C LYS A 93 -23.32 16.42 28.64
N ASN A 94 -23.60 15.14 28.36
CA ASN A 94 -24.42 14.28 29.21
C ASN A 94 -23.77 12.91 29.41
N LEU A 95 -22.56 12.89 29.97
CA LEU A 95 -21.76 11.67 30.18
C LEU A 95 -22.53 10.54 30.89
N LYS A 96 -23.45 10.88 31.79
CA LYS A 96 -24.30 9.91 32.52
C LYS A 96 -25.26 9.12 31.63
N LYS A 97 -25.51 9.55 30.39
CA LYS A 97 -26.41 8.88 29.43
C LYS A 97 -25.66 8.07 28.37
N ILE A 98 -24.33 7.99 28.45
CA ILE A 98 -23.53 7.23 27.50
C ILE A 98 -23.62 5.75 27.89
N GLY A 99 -24.21 4.93 27.02
CA GLY A 99 -24.24 3.49 27.16
C GLY A 99 -23.04 2.82 26.53
N PHE A 100 -23.05 1.48 26.55
CA PHE A 100 -21.99 0.66 25.95
C PHE A 100 -21.81 0.95 24.45
N VAL A 101 -22.92 1.17 23.72
CA VAL A 101 -22.90 1.41 22.27
C VAL A 101 -22.18 2.71 21.94
N GLU A 102 -22.48 3.79 22.65
CA GLU A 102 -21.82 5.09 22.43
C GLU A 102 -20.32 5.02 22.74
N VAL A 103 -19.94 4.34 23.84
CA VAL A 103 -18.52 4.12 24.19
C VAL A 103 -17.83 3.32 23.08
N PHE A 104 -18.46 2.26 22.59
CA PHE A 104 -17.91 1.43 21.52
C PHE A 104 -17.65 2.26 20.25
N PHE A 105 -18.66 2.99 19.76
CA PHE A 105 -18.52 3.84 18.58
C PHE A 105 -17.45 4.92 18.76
N ALA A 106 -17.46 5.61 19.90
CA ALA A 106 -16.46 6.63 20.20
C ALA A 106 -15.04 6.03 20.24
N SER A 107 -14.87 4.88 20.87
CA SER A 107 -13.57 4.20 20.94
C SER A 107 -13.03 3.81 19.56
N VAL A 108 -13.85 3.23 18.69
CA VAL A 108 -13.43 2.83 17.35
C VAL A 108 -13.10 4.05 16.49
N ILE A 109 -13.92 5.11 16.55
CA ILE A 109 -13.67 6.35 15.80
C ILE A 109 -12.39 7.04 16.27
N VAL A 110 -12.16 7.12 17.57
CA VAL A 110 -10.96 7.74 18.15
C VAL A 110 -9.74 6.89 17.84
N MET A 111 -9.77 5.58 18.08
CA MET A 111 -8.63 4.70 17.81
C MET A 111 -8.27 4.63 16.32
N GLY A 112 -9.26 4.50 15.44
CA GLY A 112 -9.03 4.54 13.98
C GLY A 112 -8.45 5.87 13.49
N GLY A 113 -8.72 6.97 14.22
CA GLY A 113 -8.15 8.29 13.97
C GLY A 113 -6.75 8.44 14.54
N LEU A 114 -6.52 7.98 15.77
CA LEU A 114 -5.26 8.16 16.48
C LEU A 114 -4.15 7.27 15.93
N ILE A 115 -4.42 6.02 15.56
CA ILE A 115 -3.40 5.10 15.04
C ILE A 115 -2.58 5.74 13.90
N PRO A 116 -3.20 6.24 12.81
CA PRO A 116 -2.44 6.90 11.75
C PRO A 116 -1.79 8.22 12.20
N MET A 117 -2.30 8.91 13.22
CA MET A 117 -1.65 10.13 13.69
C MET A 117 -0.31 9.89 14.38
N PHE A 118 -0.03 8.68 14.87
CA PHE A 118 1.16 8.40 15.66
C PHE A 118 2.09 7.35 15.05
N PHE A 119 1.55 6.44 14.25
CA PHE A 119 2.25 5.27 13.77
C PHE A 119 2.24 5.21 12.25
N LEU A 120 3.30 4.64 11.68
CA LEU A 120 3.39 4.22 10.28
C LEU A 120 3.83 2.76 10.22
N GLN A 121 3.39 2.04 9.20
CA GLN A 121 3.93 0.74 8.88
C GLN A 121 5.21 0.91 8.05
N ALA A 122 6.25 0.13 8.35
CA ALA A 122 7.43 0.06 7.50
C ALA A 122 7.08 -0.46 6.10
N GLY A 123 7.82 0.01 5.09
CA GLY A 123 7.56 -0.26 3.68
C GLY A 123 6.42 0.55 3.07
N THR A 124 5.27 0.66 3.72
CA THR A 124 4.14 1.43 3.17
C THR A 124 3.29 2.14 4.23
N PRO A 125 3.26 3.49 4.23
CA PRO A 125 2.32 4.28 5.04
C PRO A 125 0.85 3.98 4.72
N TRP A 126 0.55 3.42 3.54
CA TRP A 126 -0.82 3.13 3.11
C TRP A 126 -1.55 2.20 4.08
N ASN A 127 -0.88 1.20 4.64
CA ASN A 127 -1.53 0.25 5.53
C ASN A 127 -1.99 0.88 6.85
N THR A 128 -1.29 1.92 7.32
CA THR A 128 -1.70 2.59 8.57
C THR A 128 -2.83 3.58 8.36
N ILE A 129 -2.89 4.29 7.21
CA ILE A 129 -4.02 5.19 6.94
C ILE A 129 -5.34 4.43 6.78
N GLN A 130 -5.31 3.15 6.40
CA GLN A 130 -6.50 2.31 6.30
C GLN A 130 -7.24 2.15 7.64
N PHE A 131 -6.57 2.31 8.79
CA PHE A 131 -7.27 2.34 10.09
C PHE A 131 -8.29 3.49 10.18
N PHE A 132 -8.09 4.57 9.42
CA PHE A 132 -9.04 5.67 9.35
C PHE A 132 -10.37 5.25 8.70
N TYR A 133 -10.41 4.17 7.91
CA TYR A 133 -11.65 3.64 7.34
C TYR A 133 -12.63 3.17 8.43
N TYR A 134 -12.13 2.66 9.56
CA TYR A 134 -12.99 2.36 10.71
C TYR A 134 -13.62 3.64 11.26
N SER A 135 -12.84 4.71 11.42
CA SER A 135 -13.38 6.01 11.81
C SER A 135 -14.45 6.49 10.84
N LEU A 136 -14.19 6.44 9.52
CA LEU A 136 -15.15 6.86 8.50
C LEU A 136 -16.45 6.03 8.50
N PHE A 137 -16.34 4.72 8.63
CA PHE A 137 -17.48 3.81 8.61
C PHE A 137 -18.43 4.07 9.79
N PHE A 138 -17.91 4.03 11.02
CA PHE A 138 -18.70 4.27 12.22
C PHE A 138 -19.22 5.71 12.28
N SER A 139 -18.45 6.66 11.75
CA SER A 139 -18.88 8.05 11.58
C SER A 139 -20.05 8.19 10.61
N GLY A 140 -20.06 7.41 9.52
CA GLY A 140 -21.15 7.38 8.56
C GLY A 140 -22.46 6.86 9.18
N ILE A 141 -22.38 5.83 10.03
CA ILE A 141 -23.55 5.33 10.75
C ILE A 141 -24.15 6.41 11.66
N LEU A 142 -23.31 7.08 12.47
CA LEU A 142 -23.78 8.16 13.35
C LEU A 142 -24.31 9.37 12.58
N ALA A 143 -23.68 9.72 11.45
CA ALA A 143 -24.21 10.73 10.54
C ALA A 143 -25.61 10.35 10.04
N GLY A 144 -25.84 9.08 9.69
CA GLY A 144 -27.16 8.56 9.35
C GLY A 144 -28.20 8.73 10.47
N VAL A 145 -27.82 8.50 11.73
CA VAL A 145 -28.69 8.74 12.89
C VAL A 145 -29.07 10.23 13.01
N VAL A 146 -28.12 11.15 12.80
CA VAL A 146 -28.41 12.60 12.77
C VAL A 146 -29.41 12.94 11.67
N LEU A 147 -29.16 12.44 10.45
CA LEU A 147 -30.03 12.68 9.30
C LEU A 147 -31.43 12.12 9.52
N GLY A 148 -31.57 10.93 10.09
CA GLY A 148 -32.85 10.34 10.45
C GLY A 148 -33.62 11.19 11.47
N GLY A 149 -32.92 11.81 12.41
CA GLY A 149 -33.52 12.78 13.33
C GLY A 149 -34.02 14.06 12.65
N LEU A 150 -33.27 14.59 11.69
CA LEU A 150 -33.67 15.77 10.89
C LEU A 150 -34.86 15.46 9.97
N ALA A 151 -34.87 14.27 9.37
CA ALA A 151 -35.92 13.80 8.48
C ALA A 151 -37.31 13.74 9.14
N LYS A 152 -37.37 13.56 10.48
CA LYS A 152 -38.63 13.63 11.24
C LYS A 152 -39.33 14.99 11.14
N LYS A 153 -38.58 16.07 10.86
CA LYS A 153 -39.13 17.42 10.66
C LYS A 153 -39.31 17.73 9.18
N SER A 154 -38.31 17.42 8.36
CA SER A 154 -38.33 17.61 6.92
C SER A 154 -37.19 16.83 6.25
N TYR A 155 -37.45 16.29 5.06
CA TYR A 155 -36.44 15.61 4.25
C TYR A 155 -35.51 16.55 3.48
N ALA A 156 -35.81 17.85 3.42
CA ALA A 156 -35.04 18.79 2.60
C ALA A 156 -33.56 18.88 3.02
N ALA A 157 -33.28 19.07 4.31
CA ALA A 157 -31.91 19.17 4.80
C ALA A 157 -31.12 17.84 4.66
N PRO A 158 -31.66 16.66 5.03
CA PRO A 158 -31.02 15.39 4.74
C PRO A 158 -30.73 15.18 3.26
N PHE A 159 -31.68 15.50 2.39
CA PHE A 159 -31.51 15.36 0.95
C PHE A 159 -30.36 16.22 0.42
N LEU A 160 -30.29 17.49 0.82
CA LEU A 160 -29.19 18.39 0.44
C LEU A 160 -27.83 17.87 0.92
N ILE A 161 -27.75 17.35 2.15
CA ILE A 161 -26.50 16.80 2.68
C ILE A 161 -26.06 15.56 1.89
N VAL A 162 -27.00 14.69 1.53
CA VAL A 162 -26.71 13.52 0.68
C VAL A 162 -26.23 13.96 -0.70
N LEU A 163 -26.86 14.97 -1.31
CA LEU A 163 -26.41 15.51 -2.60
C LEU A 163 -24.95 16.00 -2.55
N LEU A 164 -24.52 16.61 -1.45
CA LEU A 164 -23.12 17.04 -1.26
C LEU A 164 -22.11 15.88 -1.21
N THR A 165 -22.56 14.64 -1.03
CA THR A 165 -21.69 13.44 -1.07
C THR A 165 -21.48 12.88 -2.47
N ILE A 166 -22.35 13.23 -3.42
CA ILE A 166 -22.32 12.66 -4.77
C ILE A 166 -21.03 13.01 -5.53
N PRO A 167 -20.54 14.27 -5.53
CA PRO A 167 -19.34 14.61 -6.30
C PRO A 167 -18.11 13.80 -5.89
N THR A 168 -17.90 13.61 -4.58
CA THR A 168 -16.77 12.81 -4.08
C THR A 168 -16.92 11.34 -4.45
N THR A 169 -18.14 10.79 -4.36
CA THR A 169 -18.45 9.41 -4.77
C THR A 169 -18.21 9.20 -6.26
N ILE A 170 -18.61 10.15 -7.12
CA ILE A 170 -18.33 10.10 -8.56
C ILE A 170 -16.82 10.15 -8.83
N GLY A 171 -16.09 11.03 -8.12
CA GLY A 171 -14.63 11.09 -8.21
C GLY A 171 -13.99 9.74 -7.88
N THR A 172 -14.37 9.14 -6.75
CA THR A 172 -13.92 7.81 -6.34
C THR A 172 -14.29 6.73 -7.35
N LEU A 173 -15.51 6.74 -7.89
CA LEU A 173 -15.96 5.75 -8.86
C LEU A 173 -15.13 5.78 -10.15
N LYS A 174 -14.69 6.96 -10.61
CA LYS A 174 -13.80 7.08 -11.78
C LYS A 174 -12.45 6.39 -11.59
N HIS A 175 -11.97 6.28 -10.34
CA HIS A 175 -10.73 5.54 -10.04
C HIS A 175 -10.95 4.02 -10.03
N TYR A 176 -12.13 3.55 -9.60
CA TYR A 176 -12.47 2.13 -9.59
C TYR A 176 -12.94 1.60 -10.95
N LEU A 177 -13.54 2.46 -11.77
CA LEU A 177 -14.02 2.16 -13.11
C LEU A 177 -13.36 3.10 -14.14
N PRO A 178 -12.02 3.03 -14.31
CA PRO A 178 -11.33 3.81 -15.32
C PRO A 178 -11.74 3.33 -16.72
N SER A 179 -11.65 4.22 -17.71
CA SER A 179 -11.95 3.88 -19.12
C SER A 179 -10.99 2.82 -19.70
N ARG A 180 -9.78 2.74 -19.16
CA ARG A 180 -8.77 1.72 -19.49
C ARG A 180 -8.28 1.09 -18.19
N PRO A 181 -8.15 -0.25 -18.12
CA PRO A 181 -7.58 -0.89 -16.95
C PRO A 181 -6.14 -0.41 -16.72
N PRO A 182 -5.69 -0.27 -15.46
CA PRO A 182 -4.38 0.31 -15.17
C PRO A 182 -3.21 -0.58 -15.63
N ALA A 183 -3.39 -1.89 -15.60
CA ALA A 183 -2.41 -2.85 -16.08
C ALA A 183 -3.07 -4.09 -16.68
N MET A 184 -2.31 -4.85 -17.47
CA MET A 184 -2.73 -6.10 -18.07
C MET A 184 -1.58 -7.10 -18.16
N LEU A 185 -1.96 -8.38 -18.22
CA LEU A 185 -1.10 -9.46 -18.69
C LEU A 185 -1.47 -9.75 -20.14
N SER A 186 -0.50 -9.69 -21.06
CA SER A 186 -0.78 -9.99 -22.47
C SER A 186 -1.09 -11.48 -22.67
N LYS A 187 -1.76 -11.82 -23.78
CA LYS A 187 -2.08 -13.22 -24.09
C LYS A 187 -0.82 -14.05 -24.28
N GLU A 188 0.20 -13.42 -24.86
CA GLU A 188 1.51 -14.00 -25.13
C GLU A 188 2.26 -14.25 -23.82
N GLU A 189 2.28 -13.28 -22.91
CA GLU A 189 2.91 -13.44 -21.59
C GLU A 189 2.17 -14.49 -20.75
N PHE A 190 0.83 -14.47 -20.77
CA PHE A 190 0.01 -15.50 -20.14
C PHE A 190 0.27 -16.90 -20.69
N ALA A 191 0.42 -17.04 -22.01
CA ALA A 191 0.76 -18.32 -22.64
C ALA A 191 2.12 -18.84 -22.18
N ALA A 192 3.11 -17.95 -22.04
CA ALA A 192 4.45 -18.29 -21.53
C ALA A 192 4.41 -18.74 -20.06
N LEU A 193 3.69 -18.01 -19.21
CA LEU A 193 3.52 -18.37 -17.79
C LEU A 193 2.74 -19.67 -17.61
N ASN A 194 1.71 -19.90 -18.44
CA ASN A 194 0.95 -21.15 -18.44
C ASN A 194 1.76 -22.34 -18.99
N PHE A 195 2.69 -22.10 -19.92
CA PHE A 195 3.67 -23.10 -20.32
C PHE A 195 4.58 -23.44 -19.13
N LEU A 196 5.18 -22.43 -18.50
CA LEU A 196 6.06 -22.61 -17.35
C LEU A 196 5.37 -23.35 -16.21
N ALA A 197 4.08 -23.08 -15.96
CA ALA A 197 3.29 -23.78 -14.94
C ALA A 197 3.19 -25.30 -15.11
N LYS A 198 3.44 -25.83 -16.32
CA LYS A 198 3.41 -27.26 -16.62
C LYS A 198 4.79 -27.92 -16.50
N GLU A 199 5.85 -27.12 -16.49
CA GLU A 199 7.22 -27.62 -16.31
C GLU A 199 7.42 -28.17 -14.88
N PRO A 200 8.41 -29.05 -14.65
CA PRO A 200 8.76 -29.54 -13.32
C PRO A 200 9.01 -28.43 -12.29
N ALA A 201 8.91 -28.77 -11.00
CA ALA A 201 9.21 -27.82 -9.92
C ALA A 201 10.62 -27.24 -10.05
N GLY A 202 10.78 -25.95 -9.74
CA GLY A 202 12.06 -25.26 -9.86
C GLY A 202 11.91 -23.77 -9.58
N VAL A 203 13.03 -23.11 -9.25
CA VAL A 203 13.06 -21.66 -8.98
C VAL A 203 13.18 -20.91 -10.31
N VAL A 204 12.39 -19.86 -10.46
CA VAL A 204 12.42 -18.98 -11.63
C VAL A 204 13.25 -17.74 -11.29
N LEU A 205 14.20 -17.40 -12.16
CA LEU A 205 14.89 -16.11 -12.16
C LEU A 205 14.20 -15.17 -13.13
N THR A 206 13.81 -14.00 -12.64
CA THR A 206 13.20 -12.91 -13.42
C THR A 206 14.18 -11.73 -13.50
N TYR A 207 13.84 -10.71 -14.30
CA TYR A 207 14.54 -9.44 -14.27
C TYR A 207 14.05 -8.59 -13.08
N PRO A 208 14.91 -7.84 -12.36
CA PRO A 208 14.48 -6.97 -11.26
C PRO A 208 13.44 -5.95 -11.70
N PHE A 209 12.55 -5.57 -10.78
CA PHE A 209 11.55 -4.53 -11.06
C PHE A 209 12.21 -3.19 -11.34
N ASP A 210 11.84 -2.58 -12.47
CA ASP A 210 12.32 -1.26 -12.89
C ASP A 210 11.27 -0.19 -12.55
N ALA A 211 11.51 0.50 -11.43
CA ALA A 211 10.62 1.55 -10.95
C ALA A 211 10.58 2.79 -11.87
N LEU A 212 11.64 3.06 -12.64
CA LEU A 212 11.66 4.19 -13.57
C LEU A 212 10.80 3.88 -14.78
N ALA A 213 10.99 2.71 -15.40
CA ALA A 213 10.19 2.25 -16.52
C ALA A 213 8.70 2.09 -16.12
N ALA A 214 8.43 1.59 -14.90
CA ALA A 214 7.07 1.49 -14.38
C ALA A 214 6.38 2.85 -14.28
N LYS A 215 7.10 3.88 -13.82
CA LYS A 215 6.60 5.26 -13.72
C LYS A 215 6.33 5.88 -15.09
N GLU A 216 7.22 5.67 -16.06
CA GLU A 216 7.01 6.12 -17.44
C GLU A 216 5.77 5.47 -18.08
N ALA A 217 5.51 4.21 -17.75
CA ALA A 217 4.36 3.46 -18.25
C ALA A 217 3.00 3.91 -17.65
N GLU A 218 2.97 4.69 -16.57
CA GLU A 218 1.74 5.19 -15.95
C GLU A 218 0.88 6.03 -16.90
N ALA A 219 1.53 6.77 -17.81
CA ALA A 219 0.85 7.63 -18.78
C ALA A 219 0.08 6.85 -19.86
N ASN A 220 0.36 5.55 -20.04
CA ASN A 220 -0.16 4.74 -21.15
C ASN A 220 -0.78 3.41 -20.68
N PRO A 221 -1.86 3.42 -19.87
CA PRO A 221 -2.53 2.19 -19.43
C PRO A 221 -3.24 1.49 -20.60
N PRO A 222 -3.45 0.16 -20.61
CA PRO A 222 -2.93 -0.77 -19.62
C PRO A 222 -1.43 -1.02 -19.85
N ARG A 223 -0.64 -0.83 -18.79
CA ARG A 223 0.78 -1.21 -18.81
C ARG A 223 0.96 -2.71 -18.52
N PRO A 224 2.03 -3.36 -18.98
CA PRO A 224 2.36 -4.73 -18.58
C PRO A 224 2.43 -4.87 -17.05
N LEU A 225 2.09 -6.05 -16.51
CA LEU A 225 2.17 -6.30 -15.06
C LEU A 225 3.59 -6.11 -14.51
N SER A 226 4.63 -6.45 -15.29
CA SER A 226 6.03 -6.19 -14.95
C SER A 226 6.38 -4.71 -14.74
N LEU A 227 5.56 -3.80 -15.28
CA LEU A 227 5.71 -2.35 -15.17
C LEU A 227 4.57 -1.72 -14.34
N TYR A 228 3.78 -2.53 -13.64
CA TYR A 228 2.70 -2.02 -12.80
C TYR A 228 3.20 -1.65 -11.41
N GLU A 229 3.78 -2.61 -10.71
CA GLU A 229 4.35 -2.53 -9.37
C GLU A 229 5.22 -3.78 -9.17
N SER A 230 6.12 -3.79 -8.18
CA SER A 230 6.81 -5.03 -7.80
C SER A 230 5.81 -6.00 -7.18
N THR A 231 5.34 -6.98 -7.98
CA THR A 231 4.31 -7.96 -7.59
C THR A 231 4.83 -9.39 -7.77
N ALA A 232 4.16 -10.36 -7.14
CA ALA A 232 4.45 -11.79 -7.29
C ALA A 232 3.76 -12.43 -8.50
N TYR A 233 3.59 -11.70 -9.61
CA TYR A 233 2.71 -12.17 -10.70
C TYR A 233 3.30 -13.38 -11.46
N VAL A 234 4.62 -13.44 -11.68
CA VAL A 234 5.23 -14.62 -12.32
C VAL A 234 5.03 -15.83 -11.41
N SER A 235 5.29 -15.69 -10.11
CA SER A 235 5.04 -16.74 -9.12
C SER A 235 3.58 -17.23 -9.15
N ALA A 236 2.62 -16.31 -9.17
CA ALA A 236 1.19 -16.62 -9.17
C ALA A 236 0.73 -17.36 -10.43
N PHE A 237 1.11 -16.88 -11.62
CA PHE A 237 0.66 -17.46 -12.89
C PHE A 237 1.47 -18.68 -13.31
N ALA A 238 2.77 -18.71 -13.03
CA ALA A 238 3.64 -19.85 -13.31
C ALA A 238 3.59 -20.95 -12.24
N LYS A 239 2.97 -20.70 -11.08
CA LYS A 239 2.88 -21.67 -9.96
C LYS A 239 4.25 -22.18 -9.51
N LYS A 240 5.25 -21.30 -9.49
CA LYS A 240 6.64 -21.62 -9.13
C LYS A 240 7.19 -20.59 -8.16
N PRO A 241 8.10 -20.99 -7.25
CA PRO A 241 8.88 -20.02 -6.50
C PRO A 241 9.72 -19.16 -7.45
N VAL A 242 9.77 -17.87 -7.17
CA VAL A 242 10.61 -16.91 -7.90
C VAL A 242 11.73 -16.45 -6.98
N TYR A 243 12.95 -16.29 -7.51
CA TYR A 243 14.13 -15.94 -6.73
C TYR A 243 13.97 -14.57 -6.03
N LEU A 244 13.43 -13.60 -6.77
CA LEU A 244 13.15 -12.25 -6.30
C LEU A 244 11.92 -11.67 -7.01
N GLU A 245 10.88 -11.37 -6.26
CA GLU A 245 9.66 -10.67 -6.68
C GLU A 245 9.01 -10.01 -5.46
N ASP A 246 8.01 -9.17 -5.67
CA ASP A 246 7.14 -8.64 -4.60
C ASP A 246 7.91 -7.87 -3.51
N GLU A 247 8.79 -6.97 -3.94
CA GLU A 247 9.69 -6.20 -3.07
C GLU A 247 8.93 -5.39 -2.01
N VAL A 248 7.70 -4.94 -2.32
CA VAL A 248 6.85 -4.20 -1.39
C VAL A 248 6.44 -5.08 -0.20
N ASN A 249 5.98 -6.30 -0.45
CA ASN A 249 5.60 -7.21 0.63
C ASN A 249 6.83 -7.73 1.39
N LEU A 250 7.95 -7.95 0.70
CA LEU A 250 9.21 -8.32 1.36
C LEU A 250 9.72 -7.22 2.31
N ASP A 251 9.59 -5.94 1.93
CA ASP A 251 9.92 -4.81 2.82
C ASP A 251 8.96 -4.71 4.01
N ILE A 252 7.66 -4.90 3.79
CA ILE A 252 6.62 -4.92 4.85
C ILE A 252 6.89 -6.03 5.88
N THR A 253 7.29 -7.21 5.42
CA THR A 253 7.52 -8.38 6.27
C THR A 253 8.93 -8.41 6.88
N GLY A 254 9.82 -7.50 6.46
CA GLY A 254 11.17 -7.35 7.00
C GLY A 254 12.16 -8.40 6.52
N TYR A 255 11.91 -9.07 5.39
CA TYR A 255 12.91 -9.95 4.78
C TYR A 255 14.03 -9.13 4.13
N ASP A 256 15.29 -9.60 4.25
CA ASP A 256 16.42 -8.97 3.55
C ASP A 256 16.42 -9.38 2.07
N TRP A 257 15.61 -8.69 1.28
CA TRP A 257 15.50 -8.89 -0.17
C TRP A 257 16.48 -8.02 -0.96
N ARG A 258 17.05 -6.98 -0.33
CA ARG A 258 17.93 -6.01 -1.00
C ARG A 258 19.27 -6.64 -1.37
N GLU A 259 19.78 -7.55 -0.55
CA GLU A 259 20.96 -8.33 -0.91
C GLU A 259 20.70 -9.18 -2.17
N ARG A 260 19.61 -9.94 -2.20
CA ARG A 260 19.20 -10.72 -3.38
C ARG A 260 19.06 -9.85 -4.61
N ARG A 261 18.45 -8.66 -4.49
CA ARG A 261 18.35 -7.70 -5.61
C ARG A 261 19.71 -7.33 -6.16
N ARG A 262 20.67 -6.97 -5.31
CA ARG A 262 22.04 -6.62 -5.75
C ARG A 262 22.72 -7.79 -6.46
N GLU A 263 22.49 -9.02 -6.00
CA GLU A 263 23.05 -10.21 -6.66
C GLU A 263 22.43 -10.46 -8.04
N VAL A 264 21.11 -10.29 -8.19
CA VAL A 264 20.43 -10.40 -9.49
C VAL A 264 20.93 -9.32 -10.44
N GLU A 265 20.99 -8.06 -10.01
CA GLU A 265 21.51 -6.95 -10.82
C GLU A 265 22.96 -7.22 -11.24
N LYS A 266 23.80 -7.73 -10.33
CA LYS A 266 25.17 -8.13 -10.62
C LYS A 266 25.22 -9.28 -11.63
N PHE A 267 24.37 -10.29 -11.50
CA PHE A 267 24.30 -11.43 -12.43
C PHE A 267 24.10 -10.96 -13.88
N TYR A 268 23.17 -10.03 -14.10
CA TYR A 268 22.91 -9.49 -15.44
C TYR A 268 24.09 -8.71 -16.03
N GLN A 269 25.01 -8.23 -15.19
CA GLN A 269 26.21 -7.48 -15.57
C GLN A 269 27.50 -8.32 -15.58
N LEU A 270 27.43 -9.63 -15.31
CA LEU A 270 28.61 -10.49 -15.31
C LEU A 270 29.14 -10.72 -16.73
N ASN A 271 30.45 -10.63 -16.88
CA ASN A 271 31.18 -11.05 -18.09
C ASN A 271 31.92 -12.39 -17.88
N ASP A 272 31.85 -12.96 -16.66
CA ASP A 272 32.51 -14.20 -16.28
C ASP A 272 31.49 -15.35 -16.26
N ALA A 273 31.54 -16.19 -17.30
CA ALA A 273 30.63 -17.33 -17.46
C ALA A 273 30.66 -18.30 -16.28
N LYS A 274 31.83 -18.50 -15.64
CA LYS A 274 31.94 -19.41 -14.49
C LYS A 274 31.16 -18.86 -13.30
N LYS A 275 31.31 -17.58 -13.00
CA LYS A 275 30.58 -16.92 -11.91
C LYS A 275 29.07 -16.84 -12.18
N ALA A 276 28.67 -16.62 -13.43
CA ALA A 276 27.26 -16.61 -13.80
C ALA A 276 26.60 -17.99 -13.61
N ARG A 277 27.26 -19.06 -14.05
CA ARG A 277 26.80 -20.45 -13.82
C ARG A 277 26.79 -20.81 -12.33
N GLU A 278 27.79 -20.36 -11.58
CA GLU A 278 27.85 -20.55 -10.13
C GLU A 278 26.68 -19.86 -9.43
N PHE A 279 26.31 -18.63 -9.82
CA PHE A 279 25.14 -17.94 -9.30
C PHE A 279 23.84 -18.69 -9.57
N LEU A 280 23.64 -19.19 -10.80
CA LEU A 280 22.44 -19.96 -11.15
C LEU A 280 22.35 -21.24 -10.30
N LYS A 281 23.48 -21.94 -10.15
CA LYS A 281 23.56 -23.20 -9.39
C LYS A 281 23.42 -23.00 -7.89
N SER A 282 24.12 -22.04 -7.29
CA SER A 282 24.10 -21.80 -5.84
C SER A 282 22.73 -21.37 -5.34
N ASN A 283 21.97 -20.69 -6.20
CA ASN A 283 20.61 -20.23 -5.92
C ASN A 283 19.51 -21.19 -6.38
N ASN A 284 19.88 -22.39 -6.86
CA ASN A 284 18.96 -23.41 -7.37
C ASN A 284 18.02 -22.89 -8.47
N ILE A 285 18.49 -21.96 -9.29
CA ILE A 285 17.73 -21.45 -10.43
C ILE A 285 17.55 -22.57 -11.44
N THR A 286 16.29 -22.88 -11.77
CA THR A 286 15.94 -23.91 -12.75
C THR A 286 15.47 -23.30 -14.06
N TYR A 287 14.77 -22.18 -13.97
CA TYR A 287 14.22 -21.49 -15.13
C TYR A 287 14.62 -20.02 -15.13
N ILE A 288 14.81 -19.45 -16.32
CA ILE A 288 14.97 -18.01 -16.50
C ILE A 288 13.79 -17.53 -17.35
N TYR A 289 13.10 -16.51 -16.84
CA TYR A 289 11.96 -15.88 -17.48
C TYR A 289 12.34 -14.46 -17.90
N TRP A 290 12.36 -14.20 -19.21
CA TRP A 290 12.70 -12.89 -19.76
C TRP A 290 11.62 -12.38 -20.69
N ILE A 291 11.17 -11.15 -20.43
CA ILE A 291 10.38 -10.39 -21.40
C ILE A 291 11.30 -9.94 -22.53
N LYS A 292 10.80 -9.88 -23.77
CA LYS A 292 11.61 -9.44 -24.93
C LYS A 292 12.31 -8.11 -24.65
N GLY A 293 13.60 -8.06 -24.97
CA GLY A 293 14.49 -6.94 -24.64
C GLY A 293 15.31 -7.12 -23.36
N GLN A 294 14.89 -8.01 -22.44
CA GLN A 294 15.67 -8.35 -21.25
C GLN A 294 16.64 -9.49 -21.55
N ARG A 295 17.92 -9.28 -21.23
CA ARG A 295 19.00 -10.26 -21.37
C ARG A 295 20.13 -9.98 -20.39
N ALA A 296 20.90 -11.02 -20.04
CA ALA A 296 22.22 -10.85 -19.46
C ALA A 296 23.25 -10.50 -20.57
N ILE A 297 24.42 -10.01 -20.17
CA ILE A 297 25.52 -9.73 -21.11
C ILE A 297 26.03 -11.02 -21.77
N LEU A 298 26.09 -12.12 -21.02
CA LEU A 298 26.54 -13.41 -21.50
C LEU A 298 25.48 -14.08 -22.38
N ASP A 299 25.93 -14.78 -23.42
CA ASP A 299 25.05 -15.55 -24.28
C ASP A 299 24.55 -16.85 -23.61
N GLU A 300 23.60 -17.52 -24.26
CA GLU A 300 22.94 -18.73 -23.75
C GLU A 300 23.95 -19.87 -23.51
N SER A 301 24.94 -20.02 -24.39
CA SER A 301 25.97 -21.04 -24.29
C SER A 301 26.92 -20.78 -23.11
N GLN A 302 27.25 -19.50 -22.87
CA GLN A 302 28.07 -19.06 -21.76
C GLN A 302 27.34 -19.22 -20.43
N LEU A 303 26.03 -18.97 -20.39
CA LEU A 303 25.20 -19.16 -19.20
C LEU A 303 24.89 -20.64 -18.91
N GLY A 304 25.03 -21.53 -19.89
CA GLY A 304 24.64 -22.94 -19.73
C GLY A 304 23.12 -23.07 -19.61
N ILE A 305 22.40 -22.40 -20.51
CA ILE A 305 20.94 -22.41 -20.53
C ILE A 305 20.43 -22.82 -21.91
N SER A 306 19.33 -23.54 -21.91
CA SER A 306 18.65 -24.01 -23.12
C SER A 306 17.25 -23.38 -23.22
N ARG A 307 16.92 -22.82 -24.38
CA ARG A 307 15.59 -22.22 -24.61
C ARG A 307 14.53 -23.32 -24.67
N ILE A 308 13.48 -23.21 -23.86
CA ILE A 308 12.38 -24.18 -23.78
C ILE A 308 11.05 -23.60 -24.28
N PHE A 309 10.93 -22.28 -24.35
CA PHE A 309 9.75 -21.60 -24.91
C PHE A 309 10.12 -20.23 -25.48
N GLU A 310 9.43 -19.84 -26.55
CA GLU A 310 9.55 -18.53 -27.18
C GLU A 310 8.21 -18.11 -27.78
N ASN A 311 7.88 -16.83 -27.61
CA ASN A 311 6.86 -16.16 -28.42
C ASN A 311 7.20 -14.68 -28.61
N ALA A 312 6.25 -13.90 -29.12
CA ALA A 312 6.45 -12.47 -29.39
C ALA A 312 6.71 -11.61 -28.13
N ALA A 313 6.43 -12.09 -26.92
CA ALA A 313 6.55 -11.32 -25.68
C ALA A 313 7.60 -11.84 -24.70
N VAL A 314 7.83 -13.16 -24.65
CA VAL A 314 8.63 -13.82 -23.62
C VAL A 314 9.50 -14.92 -24.20
N ASP A 315 10.69 -15.06 -23.63
CA ASP A 315 11.55 -16.23 -23.76
C ASP A 315 11.72 -16.91 -22.39
N ILE A 316 11.66 -18.24 -22.40
CA ILE A 316 11.90 -19.04 -21.20
C ILE A 316 13.04 -20.01 -21.48
N TYR A 317 13.96 -20.03 -20.54
CA TYR A 317 15.13 -20.89 -20.56
C TYR A 317 15.13 -21.83 -19.38
N LYS A 318 15.76 -22.99 -19.58
CA LYS A 318 16.10 -23.95 -18.54
C LYS A 318 17.60 -23.89 -18.29
N VAL A 319 18.01 -23.95 -17.03
CA VAL A 319 19.41 -24.08 -16.64
C VAL A 319 19.83 -25.54 -16.74
N ASP A 320 20.95 -25.79 -17.41
CA ASP A 320 21.51 -27.13 -17.64
C ASP A 320 22.33 -27.65 -16.44
#